data_AF-A0A5K0X3C6-F1
#
_entry.id   AF-A0A5K0X3C6-F1
#
_cell.length_a   1.000
_cell.length_b   1.000
_cell.length_c   1.000
_cell.angle_alpha   90.00
_cell.angle_beta   90.00
_cell.angle_gamma   90.00
#
_symmetry.space_group_name_H-M   'P 1'
#
loop_
_entity.id
_entity.type
_entity.pdbx_description
1 polymer ?
#
loop_
_entity_poly.entity_id
_entity_poly.type
_entity_poly.pdbx_seq_one_letter_code
_entity_poly.pdbx_strand_id
1 'polypeptide(L)' 'ILRDLGVRTMKLMTNNPAKYIGLKGYGLTVAGRVPLVSPITTENRRYLETKRLKMGHIYGSEFSSHLNGSPDATDVNNA' A
#
# COMPACT_ATOMS: atom_id res chain seq x y z
N ILE A 1 0.51 -18.46 -7.51
CA ILE A 1 1.02 -17.87 -8.77
C ILE A 1 2.37 -17.16 -8.59
N LEU A 2 2.47 -15.96 -8.00
CA LEU A 2 3.76 -15.21 -7.98
C LEU A 2 4.92 -15.96 -7.30
N ARG A 3 4.65 -16.61 -6.16
CA ARG A 3 5.62 -17.48 -5.47
C ARG A 3 6.03 -18.66 -6.35
N ASP A 4 5.07 -19.27 -7.05
CA ASP A 4 5.28 -20.44 -7.92
C ASP A 4 6.11 -20.07 -9.15
N LEU A 5 5.97 -18.83 -9.62
CA LEU A 5 6.84 -18.22 -10.65
C LEU A 5 8.23 -17.83 -10.13
N GLY A 6 8.55 -18.14 -8.87
CA GLY A 6 9.86 -17.88 -8.27
C GLY A 6 10.05 -16.47 -7.71
N VAL A 7 9.04 -15.60 -7.74
CA VAL A 7 9.16 -14.25 -7.16
C VAL A 7 9.22 -14.36 -5.63
N ARG A 8 10.30 -13.84 -5.05
CA ARG A 8 10.50 -13.81 -3.59
C ARG A 8 10.46 -12.41 -3.01
N THR A 9 10.92 -11.42 -3.78
CA THR A 9 11.01 -10.03 -3.34
C THR A 9 10.50 -9.11 -4.44
N MET A 10 9.71 -8.10 -4.08
CA MET A 10 9.18 -7.12 -5.03
C MET A 10 9.06 -5.73 -4.42
N LYS A 11 9.09 -4.70 -5.28
CA LYS A 11 8.56 -3.38 -4.95
C LYS A 11 7.11 -3.32 -5.41
N LEU A 12 6.20 -2.96 -4.50
CA LEU A 12 4.78 -2.96 -4.78
C LEU A 12 4.32 -1.58 -5.26
N MET A 13 3.84 -1.51 -6.50
CA MET A 13 3.22 -0.30 -7.04
C MET A 13 1.74 -0.25 -6.63
N THR A 14 1.41 0.42 -5.53
CA THR A 14 0.03 0.51 -5.07
C THR A 14 -0.26 1.74 -4.22
N ASN A 15 -1.47 2.27 -4.40
CA ASN A 15 -2.05 3.32 -3.54
C ASN A 15 -2.98 2.74 -2.47
N ASN A 16 -3.15 1.41 -2.42
CA ASN A 16 -4.01 0.74 -1.46
C ASN A 16 -3.17 0.06 -0.37
N PRO A 17 -3.17 0.58 0.87
CA PRO A 17 -2.42 -0.01 1.99
C PRO A 17 -2.78 -1.47 2.28
N ALA A 18 -4.05 -1.86 2.07
CA ALA A 18 -4.51 -3.22 2.33
C ALA A 18 -3.81 -4.24 1.44
N LYS A 19 -3.43 -3.87 0.21
CA LYS A 19 -2.67 -4.77 -0.68
C LYS A 19 -1.28 -5.07 -0.14
N TYR A 20 -0.64 -4.10 0.49
CA TYR A 20 0.66 -4.31 1.11
C TYR A 20 0.55 -5.24 2.32
N ILE A 21 -0.43 -5.00 3.20
CA ILE A 21 -0.63 -5.80 4.41
C ILE A 21 -0.99 -7.24 4.03
N GLY A 22 -1.91 -7.41 3.08
CA GLY A 22 -2.35 -8.72 2.61
C GLY A 22 -1.22 -9.56 2.02
N LEU A 23 -0.22 -8.95 1.38
CA LEU A 23 0.88 -9.70 0.76
C LEU A 23 1.91 -10.24 1.76
N LYS A 24 2.01 -9.71 2.99
CA LYS A 24 2.98 -10.18 4.00
C LYS A 24 2.79 -11.66 4.37
N GLY A 25 1.56 -12.17 4.32
CA GLY A 25 1.23 -13.55 4.71
C GLY A 25 1.55 -14.62 3.66
N TYR A 26 1.86 -14.24 2.41
CA TYR A 26 2.08 -15.21 1.32
C TYR A 26 3.57 -15.59 1.15
N GLY A 27 4.39 -15.22 2.15
CA GLY A 27 5.84 -15.30 2.15
C GLY A 27 6.46 -14.78 0.85
N LEU A 28 6.00 -13.59 0.50
CA LEU A 28 6.57 -12.68 -0.48
C LEU A 28 7.11 -11.48 0.31
N THR A 29 8.35 -11.09 0.04
CA THR A 29 9.00 -9.94 0.68
C THR A 29 8.67 -8.68 -0.10
N VAL A 30 8.01 -7.71 0.55
CA VAL A 30 7.79 -6.40 -0.06
C VAL A 30 8.94 -5.47 0.35
N ALA A 31 9.90 -5.28 -0.54
CA ALA A 31 11.09 -4.46 -0.32
C ALA A 31 10.80 -2.95 -0.29
N GLY A 32 9.60 -2.53 -0.69
CA GLY A 32 9.18 -1.14 -0.65
C GLY A 32 7.88 -0.92 -1.40
N ARG A 33 7.32 0.28 -1.27
CA ARG A 33 6.17 0.74 -2.04
C ARG A 33 6.60 1.80 -3.03
N VAL A 34 5.99 1.77 -4.22
CA VAL A 34 6.13 2.82 -5.23
C VAL A 34 4.77 3.47 -5.41
N PRO A 35 4.61 4.78 -5.14
CA PRO A 35 3.34 5.46 -5.33
C PRO A 35 2.92 5.48 -6.80
N LEU A 36 1.62 5.27 -7.07
CA LEU A 36 1.03 5.62 -8.36
C LEU A 36 0.51 7.05 -8.29
N VAL A 37 1.22 7.98 -8.92
CA VAL A 37 0.74 9.35 -9.06
C VAL A 37 -0.08 9.44 -10.35
N SER A 38 -1.37 9.73 -10.21
CA SER A 38 -2.23 10.06 -11.34
C SER A 38 -2.93 11.38 -11.04
N PRO A 39 -2.89 12.36 -11.96
CA PRO A 39 -3.60 13.61 -11.75
C PRO A 39 -5.10 13.35 -11.70
N ILE A 40 -5.80 14.08 -10.83
CA ILE A 40 -7.26 14.06 -10.81
C ILE A 40 -7.75 14.89 -12.00
N THR A 41 -8.47 14.24 -12.91
CA THR A 41 -9.17 14.86 -14.03
C THR A 41 -10.68 14.78 -13.81
N THR A 42 -11.46 15.48 -14.63
CA THR A 42 -12.93 15.43 -14.54
C THR A 42 -13.46 14.01 -14.78
N GLU A 43 -12.82 13.26 -15.68
CA GLU A 43 -13.22 11.92 -16.10
C GLU A 43 -12.90 10.87 -15.03
N ASN A 44 -11.78 11.01 -14.32
CA ASN A 44 -11.33 10.01 -13.35
C ASN A 44 -11.72 10.33 -11.89
N ARG A 45 -12.23 11.54 -11.61
CA ARG A 45 -12.56 11.99 -10.24
C ARG A 45 -13.44 11.00 -9.49
N ARG A 46 -14.60 10.65 -10.07
CA ARG A 46 -15.57 9.75 -9.43
C ARG A 46 -14.99 8.36 -9.15
N TYR A 47 -14.13 7.88 -10.06
CA TYR A 47 -13.44 6.61 -9.89
C TYR A 47 -12.45 6.67 -8.71
N LEU A 48 -11.62 7.71 -8.64
CA LEU A 48 -10.64 7.89 -7.58
C LEU A 48 -11.30 8.13 -6.21
N GLU A 49 -12.39 8.88 -6.15
CA GLU A 49 -13.20 9.06 -4.94
C GLU A 49 -13.79 7.73 -4.46
N THR A 50 -14.32 6.91 -5.38
CA THR A 50 -14.83 5.58 -5.04
C THR A 50 -13.71 4.70 -4.46
N LYS A 51 -12.51 4.74 -5.06
CA LYS A 51 -11.33 4.02 -4.58
C LYS A 51 -10.88 4.51 -3.20
N ARG A 52 -10.94 5.81 -2.93
CA ARG A 52 -10.63 6.38 -1.61
C ARG A 52 -11.65 5.95 -0.57
N LEU A 53 -12.93 6.27 -0.78
CA LEU A 53 -14.00 6.08 0.20
C LEU A 53 -14.29 4.62 0.51
N LYS A 54 -14.31 3.75 -0.53
CA LYS A 54 -14.69 2.34 -0.36
C LYS A 54 -13.52 1.40 -0.09
N MET A 55 -12.31 1.76 -0.52
CA MET A 55 -11.15 0.85 -0.50
C MET A 55 -9.92 1.45 0.20
N GLY A 56 -10.05 2.64 0.80
CA GLY A 56 -8.97 3.27 1.56
C GLY A 56 -7.75 3.65 0.71
N HIS A 57 -7.94 3.97 -0.57
CA HIS A 57 -6.83 4.43 -1.40
C HIS A 57 -6.30 5.79 -0.93
N ILE A 58 -4.98 5.92 -0.93
CA ILE A 58 -4.23 7.10 -0.53
C ILE A 58 -3.63 7.78 -1.76
N TYR A 59 -3.71 9.10 -1.84
CA TYR A 59 -3.21 9.89 -2.96
C TYR A 59 -2.48 11.16 -2.47
N GLY A 60 -1.57 11.69 -3.28
CA GLY A 60 -0.95 13.00 -3.03
C GLY A 60 -0.17 13.09 -1.71
N SER A 61 -0.34 14.20 -0.97
CA SER A 61 0.38 14.48 0.29
C SER A 61 0.07 13.48 1.42
N GLU A 62 -1.08 12.78 1.35
CA GLU A 62 -1.42 11.71 2.30
C GLU A 62 -0.50 10.49 2.16
N PHE A 63 0.19 10.36 1.01
CA PHE A 63 1.17 9.28 0.83
C PHE A 63 2.42 9.54 1.69
N SER A 64 2.89 10.78 1.74
CA SER A 64 4.11 11.16 2.48
C SER A 64 3.95 11.05 4.00
N SER A 65 2.75 11.31 4.54
CA SER A 65 2.48 11.19 5.98
C SER A 65 2.45 9.75 6.49
N HIS A 66 2.19 8.76 5.63
CA HIS A 66 2.19 7.33 5.99
C HIS A 66 3.52 6.61 5.68
N LEU A 67 4.48 7.28 5.02
CA LEU A 67 5.84 6.74 4.84
C LEU A 67 6.72 6.95 6.08
N ASN A 68 6.43 7.96 6.91
CA ASN A 68 7.20 8.28 8.12
C ASN A 68 6.75 7.49 9.38
N GLY A 69 5.87 6.51 9.23
CA GLY A 69 5.60 5.52 10.27
C GLY A 69 6.64 4.41 10.27
N SER A 70 7.73 4.60 11.01
CA SER A 70 8.72 3.56 11.37
C SER A 70 8.05 2.39 12.14
N PRO A 71 8.72 1.23 12.25
CA PRO A 71 8.10 -0.09 12.30
C PRO A 71 7.39 -0.37 13.63
N ASP A 72 6.30 -1.13 13.54
CA ASP A 72 5.83 -2.12 14.53
C ASP A 72 6.39 -1.93 15.96
N ALA A 73 5.79 -1.01 16.70
CA ALA A 73 6.04 -0.80 18.12
C ALA A 73 4.75 -1.08 18.90
N THR A 74 4.33 -2.35 18.90
CA THR A 74 3.39 -2.91 19.90
C THR A 74 3.62 -4.42 20.01
N ASP A 75 4.85 -4.80 20.39
CA ASP A 75 5.10 -6.01 21.17
C ASP A 75 6.24 -5.70 22.14
N VAL A 76 5.90 -5.01 23.24
CA VAL A 76 6.57 -5.02 24.55
C VAL A 76 5.75 -4.12 25.48
N ASN A 77 5.41 -4.66 26.65
CA ASN A 77 4.81 -4.01 27.82
C ASN A 77 3.28 -4.10 27.96
N ASN A 78 2.83 -5.26 28.46
CA ASN A 78 1.80 -5.25 29.49
C ASN A 78 2.36 -6.00 30.72
N ALA A 79 2.98 -5.21 31.60
CA ALA A 79 3.13 -5.48 33.02
C ALA A 79 2.07 -4.65 33.76
#